data_AF-A0A317VAK7-F1
#
_entry.id   AF-A0A317VAK7-F1
#
_cell.length_a   1.000
_cell.length_b   1.000
_cell.length_c   1.000
_cell.angle_alpha   90.00
_cell.angle_beta   90.00
_cell.angle_gamma   90.00
#
_symmetry.space_group_name_H-M   'P 1'
#
loop_
_entity.id
_entity.type
_entity.pdbx_description
1 polymer ?
#
loop_
_entity_poly.entity_id
_entity_poly.type
_entity_poly.pdbx_seq_one_letter_code
_entity_poly.pdbx_strand_id
1 'polypeptide(L)'
;MGDAIREDAIREELGEELVVRPEFQVINDLLQNPDVSPTEAVQRLLRVRENLHHGQESPSEIDGNHTWFTMLLLVEIINLTPPAQQRKLVEFIAELQRVDLTDPSTGQSPTAIELKLWTELPYLELYLADMYGFRFKPDYARQVDEDPQTEYPPRKLQEWENRNAFMAQLTAKAEHLRHPMDVSLYALYSCRSAFEEGPLIEEAVRTACIWYIHAGQRVWENCQIGREYGDDDDPPPRRRFNMEKWRIWKDGLKAAQRVFPRESTQEMIRKALEEIERAERGE
;
A
#
# COMPACT_ATOMS: atom_id res chain seq x y z
N MET A 1 -6.14 -11.65 19.65
CA MET A 1 -6.02 -12.68 18.59
C MET A 1 -6.99 -12.23 17.52
N GLY A 2 -6.50 -11.50 16.52
CA GLY A 2 -7.37 -10.97 15.47
C GLY A 2 -7.77 -12.10 14.56
N ASP A 3 -9.06 -12.23 14.24
CA ASP A 3 -9.52 -13.20 13.27
C ASP A 3 -8.80 -12.92 11.94
N ALA A 4 -8.04 -13.92 11.47
CA ALA A 4 -7.55 -13.91 10.10
C ALA A 4 -8.75 -13.81 9.16
N ILE A 5 -8.61 -13.10 8.04
CA ILE A 5 -9.70 -13.04 7.06
C ILE A 5 -9.99 -14.45 6.61
N ARG A 6 -11.25 -14.83 6.68
CA ARG A 6 -11.69 -16.15 6.27
C ARG A 6 -11.39 -16.34 4.79
N GLU A 7 -10.74 -17.45 4.46
CA GLU A 7 -10.43 -17.84 3.08
C GLU A 7 -11.66 -17.73 2.15
N ASP A 8 -12.84 -18.09 2.65
CA ASP A 8 -14.11 -17.99 1.93
C ASP A 8 -14.43 -16.55 1.48
N ALA A 9 -14.13 -15.54 2.30
CA ALA A 9 -14.37 -14.13 1.96
C ALA A 9 -13.42 -13.64 0.86
N ILE A 10 -12.19 -14.15 0.83
CA ILE A 10 -11.21 -13.85 -0.23
C ILE A 10 -11.67 -14.52 -1.55
N ARG A 11 -12.17 -15.75 -1.47
CA ARG A 11 -12.65 -16.51 -2.63
C ARG A 11 -13.90 -15.88 -3.26
N GLU A 12 -14.83 -15.42 -2.45
CA GLU A 12 -16.05 -14.74 -2.93
C GLU A 12 -15.71 -13.44 -3.68
N GLU A 13 -14.66 -12.72 -3.28
CA GLU A 13 -14.31 -11.42 -3.86
C GLU A 13 -13.46 -11.53 -5.14
N LEU A 14 -12.50 -12.45 -5.18
CA LEU A 14 -11.51 -12.54 -6.27
C LEU A 14 -12.02 -13.27 -7.53
N GLY A 15 -13.11 -14.03 -7.40
CA GLY A 15 -13.61 -14.89 -8.47
C GLY A 15 -12.76 -16.17 -8.66
N GLU A 16 -13.39 -17.21 -9.19
CA GLU A 16 -12.78 -18.56 -9.27
C GLU A 16 -11.50 -18.59 -10.10
N GLU A 17 -11.42 -17.78 -11.17
CA GLU A 17 -10.27 -17.74 -12.09
C GLU A 17 -8.97 -17.28 -11.41
N LEU A 18 -9.07 -16.38 -10.43
CA LEU A 18 -7.91 -15.86 -9.69
C LEU A 18 -7.49 -16.79 -8.55
N VAL A 19 -8.46 -17.43 -7.90
CA VAL A 19 -8.22 -18.31 -6.74
C VAL A 19 -7.53 -19.62 -7.12
N VAL A 20 -7.75 -20.13 -8.33
CA VAL A 20 -7.09 -21.36 -8.80
C VAL A 20 -5.62 -21.15 -9.17
N ARG A 21 -5.16 -19.90 -9.23
CA ARG A 21 -3.80 -19.58 -9.66
C ARG A 21 -2.76 -19.99 -8.61
N PRO A 22 -1.58 -20.47 -9.04
CA PRO A 22 -0.53 -20.85 -8.11
C PRO A 22 0.01 -19.63 -7.33
N GLU A 23 0.03 -18.43 -7.92
CA GLU A 23 0.42 -17.20 -7.23
C GLU A 23 -0.51 -16.89 -6.05
N PHE A 24 -1.83 -17.10 -6.23
CA PHE A 24 -2.82 -16.89 -5.17
C PHE A 24 -2.56 -17.84 -4.01
N GLN A 25 -2.32 -19.12 -4.30
CA GLN A 25 -2.05 -20.12 -3.27
C GLN A 25 -0.82 -19.76 -2.43
N VAL A 26 0.24 -19.25 -3.06
CA VAL A 26 1.46 -18.81 -2.34
C VAL A 26 1.16 -17.63 -1.42
N ILE A 27 0.48 -16.59 -1.92
CA ILE A 27 0.20 -15.37 -1.13
C ILE A 27 -0.83 -15.66 -0.03
N ASN A 28 -1.85 -16.46 -0.33
CA ASN A 28 -2.87 -16.85 0.65
C ASN A 28 -2.28 -17.72 1.75
N ASP A 29 -1.46 -18.72 1.43
CA ASP A 29 -0.78 -19.56 2.45
C ASP A 29 0.17 -18.71 3.31
N LEU A 30 0.90 -17.75 2.72
CA LEU A 30 1.72 -16.80 3.49
C LEU A 30 0.88 -16.02 4.52
N LEU A 31 -0.33 -15.61 4.17
CA LEU A 31 -1.22 -14.83 5.03
C LEU A 31 -1.89 -15.71 6.10
N GLN A 32 -2.39 -16.87 5.72
CA GLN A 32 -3.23 -17.73 6.56
C GLN A 32 -2.41 -18.67 7.45
N ASN A 33 -1.23 -19.08 7.00
CA ASN A 33 -0.40 -20.05 7.70
C ASN A 33 0.68 -19.32 8.53
N PRO A 34 0.64 -19.41 9.87
CA PRO A 34 1.63 -18.75 10.71
C PRO A 34 3.05 -19.28 10.48
N ASP A 35 3.20 -20.54 10.07
CA ASP A 35 4.50 -21.21 9.90
C ASP A 35 5.19 -20.88 8.58
N VAL A 36 4.46 -20.33 7.61
CA VAL A 36 5.03 -19.93 6.31
C VAL A 36 5.72 -18.57 6.47
N SER A 37 7.02 -18.55 6.20
CA SER A 37 7.82 -17.33 6.21
C SER A 37 7.75 -16.59 4.86
N PRO A 38 8.02 -15.28 4.84
CA PRO A 38 8.15 -14.52 3.59
C PRO A 38 9.19 -15.13 2.62
N THR A 39 10.34 -15.55 3.13
CA THR A 39 11.39 -16.22 2.33
C THR A 39 10.89 -17.53 1.72
N GLU A 40 10.21 -18.37 2.51
CA GLU A 40 9.59 -19.62 2.03
C GLU A 40 8.59 -19.33 0.90
N ALA A 41 7.74 -18.31 1.05
CA ALA A 41 6.77 -17.90 0.04
C ALA A 41 7.45 -17.41 -1.24
N VAL A 42 8.51 -16.59 -1.15
CA VAL A 42 9.31 -16.18 -2.31
C VAL A 42 9.89 -17.39 -3.03
N GLN A 43 10.49 -18.35 -2.31
CA GLN A 43 11.03 -19.56 -2.93
C GLN A 43 9.96 -20.42 -3.61
N ARG A 44 8.75 -20.49 -3.04
CA ARG A 44 7.61 -21.16 -3.67
C ARG A 44 7.17 -20.45 -4.95
N LEU A 45 7.12 -19.12 -4.94
CA LEU A 45 6.81 -18.32 -6.11
C LEU A 45 7.81 -18.57 -7.25
N LEU A 46 9.11 -18.60 -6.93
CA LEU A 46 10.16 -18.89 -7.92
C LEU A 46 10.04 -20.31 -8.50
N ARG A 47 9.68 -21.30 -7.67
CA ARG A 47 9.39 -22.66 -8.17
C ARG A 47 8.16 -22.70 -9.09
N VAL A 48 7.13 -21.90 -8.80
CA VAL A 48 5.97 -21.77 -9.70
C VAL A 48 6.44 -21.26 -11.07
N ARG A 49 7.25 -20.20 -11.08
CA ARG A 49 7.87 -19.68 -12.32
C ARG A 49 8.63 -20.77 -13.07
N GLU A 50 9.56 -21.46 -12.40
CA GLU A 50 10.35 -22.55 -13.01
C GLU A 50 9.47 -23.63 -13.64
N ASN A 51 8.41 -24.03 -12.93
CA ASN A 51 7.46 -25.03 -13.44
C ASN A 51 6.70 -24.55 -14.68
N LEU A 52 6.33 -23.26 -14.75
CA LEU A 52 5.66 -22.69 -15.92
C LEU A 52 6.58 -22.66 -17.14
N HIS A 53 7.89 -22.51 -16.96
CA HIS A 53 8.87 -22.55 -18.06
C HIS A 53 9.08 -23.95 -18.65
N HIS A 54 8.69 -25.03 -17.96
CA HIS A 54 8.88 -26.38 -18.48
C HIS A 54 8.02 -26.66 -19.72
N GLY A 55 8.69 -26.75 -20.88
CA GLY A 55 8.09 -27.18 -22.15
C GLY A 55 7.36 -26.08 -22.93
N GLN A 56 7.66 -24.81 -22.66
CA GLN A 56 7.01 -23.66 -23.30
C GLN A 56 7.96 -22.89 -24.22
N GLU A 57 7.41 -22.30 -25.28
CA GLU A 57 8.19 -21.58 -26.32
C GLU A 57 8.38 -20.09 -26.02
N SER A 58 7.62 -19.50 -25.09
CA SER A 58 7.62 -18.04 -24.82
C SER A 58 7.96 -17.69 -23.35
N PRO A 59 9.26 -17.71 -22.97
CA PRO A 59 9.68 -17.37 -21.61
C PRO A 59 9.28 -15.96 -21.15
N SER A 60 9.32 -14.98 -22.04
CA SER A 60 8.98 -13.59 -21.72
C SER A 60 7.50 -13.40 -21.38
N GLU A 61 6.61 -14.14 -22.03
CA GLU A 61 5.18 -14.09 -21.75
C GLU A 61 4.85 -14.75 -20.40
N ILE A 62 5.52 -15.86 -20.09
CA ILE A 62 5.41 -16.51 -18.77
C ILE A 62 5.86 -15.56 -17.68
N ASP A 63 7.01 -14.93 -17.85
CA ASP A 63 7.57 -14.01 -16.88
C ASP A 63 6.70 -12.77 -16.67
N GLY A 64 6.21 -12.17 -17.76
CA GLY A 64 5.27 -11.06 -17.71
C GLY A 64 3.98 -11.45 -16.98
N ASN A 65 3.34 -12.55 -17.39
CA ASN A 65 2.09 -13.00 -16.78
C ASN A 65 2.27 -13.38 -15.30
N HIS A 66 3.30 -14.14 -14.96
CA HIS A 66 3.54 -14.56 -13.59
C HIS A 66 3.78 -13.37 -12.66
N THR A 67 4.56 -12.38 -13.10
CA THR A 67 4.80 -11.15 -12.35
C THR A 67 3.52 -10.31 -12.24
N TRP A 68 2.76 -10.20 -13.32
CA TRP A 68 1.46 -9.51 -13.37
C TRP A 68 0.48 -10.10 -12.35
N PHE A 69 0.24 -11.42 -12.40
CA PHE A 69 -0.70 -12.07 -11.49
C PHE A 69 -0.23 -12.01 -10.03
N THR A 70 1.07 -12.12 -9.77
CA THR A 70 1.61 -11.95 -8.42
C THR A 70 1.24 -10.58 -7.83
N MET A 71 1.48 -9.50 -8.59
CA MET A 71 1.21 -8.15 -8.09
C MET A 71 -0.28 -7.86 -8.01
N LEU A 72 -1.06 -8.28 -9.00
CA LEU A 72 -2.53 -8.17 -8.98
C LEU A 72 -3.11 -8.83 -7.71
N LEU A 73 -2.79 -10.10 -7.48
CA LEU A 73 -3.35 -10.87 -6.38
C LEU A 73 -2.90 -10.34 -5.02
N LEU A 74 -1.65 -9.92 -4.90
CA LEU A 74 -1.16 -9.25 -3.69
C LEU A 74 -2.01 -8.01 -3.38
N VAL A 75 -2.21 -7.18 -4.40
CA VAL A 75 -2.91 -5.90 -4.31
C VAL A 75 -4.41 -6.09 -4.00
N GLU A 76 -5.03 -7.15 -4.50
CA GLU A 76 -6.39 -7.51 -4.10
C GLU A 76 -6.48 -8.05 -2.67
N ILE A 77 -5.54 -8.91 -2.26
CA ILE A 77 -5.50 -9.48 -0.91
C ILE A 77 -5.28 -8.38 0.14
N ILE A 78 -4.44 -7.38 -0.12
CA ILE A 78 -4.23 -6.27 0.83
C ILE A 78 -5.49 -5.43 1.04
N ASN A 79 -6.39 -5.33 0.06
CA ASN A 79 -7.67 -4.62 0.24
C ASN A 79 -8.49 -5.26 1.34
N LEU A 80 -8.44 -6.59 1.44
CA LEU A 80 -9.16 -7.34 2.45
C LEU A 80 -8.37 -7.42 3.77
N THR A 81 -7.05 -7.26 3.75
CA THR A 81 -6.11 -7.45 4.89
C THR A 81 -6.02 -6.25 5.84
N PRO A 82 -6.46 -6.36 7.11
CA PRO A 82 -6.25 -5.31 8.10
C PRO A 82 -4.77 -4.97 8.30
N PRO A 83 -4.41 -3.70 8.61
CA PRO A 83 -3.02 -3.26 8.70
C PRO A 83 -2.16 -4.12 9.64
N ALA A 84 -2.72 -4.56 10.76
CA ALA A 84 -2.04 -5.38 11.76
C ALA A 84 -1.61 -6.76 11.24
N GLN A 85 -2.21 -7.24 10.15
CA GLN A 85 -1.93 -8.55 9.54
C GLN A 85 -1.06 -8.44 8.28
N GLN A 86 -0.78 -7.23 7.79
CA GLN A 86 -0.05 -7.02 6.53
C GLN A 86 1.46 -7.22 6.61
N ARG A 87 2.03 -7.35 7.82
CA ARG A 87 3.50 -7.41 8.02
C ARG A 87 4.18 -8.46 7.16
N LYS A 88 3.62 -9.68 7.06
CA LYS A 88 4.19 -10.76 6.24
C LYS A 88 4.18 -10.41 4.75
N LEU A 89 3.15 -9.70 4.27
CA LEU A 89 3.04 -9.27 2.88
C LEU A 89 4.08 -8.19 2.54
N VAL A 90 4.32 -7.26 3.48
CA VAL A 90 5.38 -6.23 3.35
C VAL A 90 6.76 -6.88 3.32
N GLU A 91 7.01 -7.82 4.24
CA GLU A 91 8.27 -8.58 4.28
C GLU A 91 8.45 -9.43 3.00
N PHE A 92 7.37 -10.01 2.47
CA PHE A 92 7.41 -10.76 1.22
C PHE A 92 7.85 -9.91 0.03
N ILE A 93 7.32 -8.69 -0.13
CA ILE A 93 7.80 -7.77 -1.17
C ILE A 93 9.28 -7.41 -0.96
N ALA A 94 9.69 -7.14 0.28
CA ALA A 94 11.08 -6.81 0.58
C ALA A 94 12.05 -7.98 0.26
N GLU A 95 11.66 -9.22 0.54
CA GLU A 95 12.44 -10.40 0.17
C GLU A 95 12.42 -10.64 -1.35
N LEU A 96 11.26 -10.47 -2.00
CA LEU A 96 11.11 -10.66 -3.43
C LEU A 96 12.01 -9.69 -4.21
N GLN A 97 12.12 -8.44 -3.76
CA GLN A 97 12.95 -7.43 -4.39
C GLN A 97 14.46 -7.79 -4.39
N ARG A 98 14.92 -8.61 -3.45
CA ARG A 98 16.31 -9.08 -3.40
C ARG A 98 16.60 -10.21 -4.39
N VAL A 99 15.58 -10.72 -5.08
CA VAL A 99 15.77 -11.78 -6.07
C VAL A 99 16.28 -11.18 -7.37
N ASP A 100 17.57 -11.37 -7.64
CA ASP A 100 18.17 -11.10 -8.94
C ASP A 100 18.12 -12.37 -9.79
N LEU A 101 17.24 -12.36 -10.80
CA LEU A 101 17.15 -13.46 -11.77
C LEU A 101 18.13 -13.23 -12.91
N THR A 102 18.78 -14.31 -13.33
CA THR A 102 19.60 -14.36 -14.54
C THR A 102 19.14 -15.54 -15.38
N ASP A 103 18.77 -15.29 -16.62
CA ASP A 103 18.50 -16.34 -17.60
C ASP A 103 19.83 -17.05 -17.92
N PRO A 104 19.96 -18.35 -17.65
CA PRO A 104 21.20 -19.09 -17.89
C PRO A 104 21.56 -19.20 -19.37
N SER A 105 20.60 -19.04 -20.28
CA SER A 105 20.83 -19.15 -21.73
C SER A 105 21.36 -17.84 -22.35
N THR A 106 20.92 -16.69 -21.85
CA THR A 106 21.29 -15.37 -22.38
C THR A 106 22.24 -14.59 -21.47
N GLY A 107 22.35 -14.98 -20.19
CA GLY A 107 23.06 -14.24 -19.16
C GLY A 107 22.41 -12.91 -18.79
N GLN A 108 21.19 -12.64 -19.28
CA GLN A 108 20.46 -11.39 -19.03
C GLN A 108 19.43 -11.57 -17.92
N SER A 109 19.09 -10.48 -17.23
CA SER A 109 17.95 -10.49 -16.31
C SER A 109 16.65 -10.49 -17.11
N PRO A 110 15.68 -11.37 -16.81
CA PRO A 110 14.36 -11.28 -17.43
C PRO A 110 13.66 -9.99 -16.98
N THR A 111 12.87 -9.42 -17.89
CA THR A 111 12.18 -8.15 -17.68
C THR A 111 10.70 -8.25 -18.05
N ALA A 112 9.88 -7.47 -17.37
CA ALA A 112 8.50 -7.18 -17.74
C ALA A 112 8.36 -5.66 -17.80
N ILE A 113 7.71 -5.15 -18.85
CA ILE A 113 7.60 -3.70 -19.12
C ILE A 113 8.94 -2.95 -18.97
N GLU A 114 10.02 -3.54 -19.51
CA GLU A 114 11.39 -3.00 -19.48
C GLU A 114 12.04 -2.90 -18.09
N LEU A 115 11.40 -3.46 -17.05
CA LEU A 115 11.92 -3.50 -15.69
C LEU A 115 12.21 -4.95 -15.25
N LYS A 116 13.21 -5.13 -14.40
CA LYS A 116 13.56 -6.43 -13.79
C LYS A 116 12.39 -6.94 -12.95
N LEU A 117 11.98 -8.19 -13.20
CA LEU A 117 10.73 -8.77 -12.69
C LEU A 117 10.47 -8.53 -11.19
N TRP A 118 11.49 -8.71 -10.35
CA TRP A 118 11.31 -8.66 -8.90
C TRP A 118 12.01 -7.46 -8.25
N THR A 119 13.23 -7.14 -8.65
CA THR A 119 14.01 -6.05 -8.04
C THR A 119 13.40 -4.66 -8.27
N GLU A 120 12.73 -4.47 -9.41
CA GLU A 120 12.14 -3.17 -9.79
C GLU A 120 10.61 -3.15 -9.66
N LEU A 121 9.99 -4.27 -9.26
CA LEU A 121 8.56 -4.39 -8.97
C LEU A 121 7.63 -3.78 -10.06
N PRO A 122 7.80 -4.09 -11.36
CA PRO A 122 7.15 -3.43 -12.49
C PRO A 122 5.66 -3.17 -12.33
N TYR A 123 4.91 -4.21 -11.96
CA TYR A 123 3.45 -4.11 -11.89
C TYR A 123 2.94 -3.61 -10.55
N LEU A 124 3.77 -3.57 -9.49
CA LEU A 124 3.31 -3.10 -8.19
C LEU A 124 2.92 -1.62 -8.24
N GLU A 125 3.79 -0.78 -8.80
CA GLU A 125 3.50 0.65 -8.92
C GLU A 125 2.28 0.89 -9.81
N LEU A 126 2.19 0.20 -10.94
CA LEU A 126 1.05 0.28 -11.86
C LEU A 126 -0.27 -0.02 -11.14
N TYR A 127 -0.35 -1.13 -10.43
CA TYR A 127 -1.58 -1.52 -9.72
C TYR A 127 -1.92 -0.61 -8.55
N LEU A 128 -0.91 -0.18 -7.79
CA LEU A 128 -1.15 0.80 -6.73
C LEU A 128 -1.68 2.10 -7.33
N ALA A 129 -1.18 2.56 -8.47
CA ALA A 129 -1.63 3.76 -9.17
C ALA A 129 -3.05 3.62 -9.74
N ASP A 130 -3.33 2.54 -10.48
CA ASP A 130 -4.65 2.29 -11.08
C ASP A 130 -5.76 2.22 -10.04
N MET A 131 -5.43 1.70 -8.87
CA MET A 131 -6.37 1.63 -7.77
C MET A 131 -6.31 2.84 -6.84
N TYR A 132 -5.41 3.79 -7.05
CA TYR A 132 -5.34 5.01 -6.24
C TYR A 132 -6.40 6.03 -6.69
N GLY A 133 -7.65 5.73 -6.35
CA GLY A 133 -8.77 6.62 -6.59
C GLY A 133 -9.91 6.31 -5.63
N PHE A 134 -10.15 7.20 -4.68
CA PHE A 134 -11.28 7.09 -3.78
C PHE A 134 -12.06 8.40 -3.73
N ARG A 135 -13.34 8.33 -4.07
CA ARG A 135 -14.25 9.47 -3.91
C ARG A 135 -14.79 9.46 -2.49
N PHE A 136 -14.23 10.30 -1.63
CA PHE A 136 -14.76 10.52 -0.30
C PHE A 136 -16.23 10.97 -0.38
N LYS A 137 -17.08 10.36 0.45
CA LYS A 137 -18.49 10.71 0.55
C LYS A 137 -18.74 11.28 1.94
N PRO A 138 -19.09 12.57 2.08
CA PRO A 138 -19.47 13.16 3.36
C PRO A 138 -20.62 12.43 4.06
N ASP A 139 -21.38 11.62 3.33
CA ASP A 139 -22.52 10.89 3.84
C ASP A 139 -22.13 9.62 4.62
N TYR A 140 -20.90 9.12 4.54
CA TYR A 140 -20.50 7.91 5.28
C TYR A 140 -20.58 8.10 6.79
N ALA A 141 -20.00 9.18 7.32
CA ALA A 141 -20.16 9.54 8.72
C ALA A 141 -21.63 9.82 9.09
N ARG A 142 -22.39 10.50 8.21
CA ARG A 142 -23.80 10.83 8.45
C ARG A 142 -24.69 9.58 8.55
N GLN A 143 -24.46 8.57 7.71
CA GLN A 143 -25.23 7.32 7.73
C GLN A 143 -25.16 6.61 9.09
N VAL A 144 -24.01 6.67 9.75
CA VAL A 144 -23.80 6.08 11.09
C VAL A 144 -24.46 6.91 12.18
N ASP A 145 -24.46 8.23 12.02
CA ASP A 145 -25.14 9.13 12.95
C ASP A 145 -26.67 8.97 12.85
N GLU A 146 -27.18 8.63 11.66
CA GLU A 146 -28.61 8.35 11.38
C GLU A 146 -29.02 6.93 11.82
N ASP A 147 -28.15 5.93 11.64
CA ASP A 147 -28.35 4.55 12.10
C ASP A 147 -27.11 4.02 12.83
N PRO A 148 -27.10 4.02 14.17
CA PRO A 148 -26.00 3.53 14.99
C PRO A 148 -25.67 2.04 14.82
N GLN A 149 -26.50 1.24 14.13
CA GLN A 149 -26.18 -0.14 13.76
C GLN A 149 -25.29 -0.23 12.51
N THR A 150 -25.13 0.87 11.77
CA THR A 150 -24.25 0.93 10.60
C THR A 150 -22.78 0.87 11.04
N GLU A 151 -22.02 -0.07 10.45
CA GLU A 151 -20.59 -0.20 10.71
C GLU A 151 -19.81 0.99 10.16
N TYR A 152 -18.91 1.55 10.98
CA TYR A 152 -17.96 2.58 10.57
C TYR A 152 -16.52 2.16 10.91
N PRO A 153 -15.57 2.30 9.98
CA PRO A 153 -15.76 2.77 8.60
C PRO A 153 -16.53 1.74 7.74
N PRO A 154 -17.31 2.16 6.73
CA PRO A 154 -17.98 1.21 5.82
C PRO A 154 -16.94 0.39 5.04
N ARG A 155 -17.32 -0.82 4.60
CA ARG A 155 -16.41 -1.77 3.92
C ARG A 155 -15.51 -1.15 2.84
N LYS A 156 -16.07 -0.34 1.92
CA LYS A 156 -15.27 0.32 0.86
C LYS A 156 -14.20 1.26 1.41
N LEU A 157 -14.48 1.92 2.53
CA LEU A 157 -13.50 2.75 3.21
C LEU A 157 -12.47 1.87 3.96
N GLN A 158 -12.88 0.75 4.56
CA GLN A 158 -11.93 -0.21 5.14
C GLN A 158 -10.94 -0.72 4.09
N GLU A 159 -11.40 -1.11 2.91
CA GLU A 159 -10.54 -1.58 1.81
C GLU A 159 -9.54 -0.50 1.37
N TRP A 160 -10.01 0.75 1.30
CA TRP A 160 -9.16 1.91 1.02
C TRP A 160 -8.12 2.19 2.11
N GLU A 161 -8.53 2.10 3.38
CA GLU A 161 -7.66 2.28 4.55
C GLU A 161 -6.59 1.17 4.62
N ASN A 162 -6.98 -0.08 4.39
CA ASN A 162 -6.08 -1.23 4.35
C ASN A 162 -4.99 -1.04 3.29
N ARG A 163 -5.37 -0.62 2.08
CA ARG A 163 -4.43 -0.34 0.99
C ARG A 163 -3.46 0.80 1.33
N ASN A 164 -3.96 1.90 1.89
CA ASN A 164 -3.10 3.01 2.32
C ASN A 164 -2.14 2.58 3.42
N ALA A 165 -2.56 1.73 4.35
CA ALA A 165 -1.69 1.21 5.39
C ALA A 165 -0.60 0.30 4.82
N PHE A 166 -0.92 -0.51 3.82
CA PHE A 166 0.08 -1.35 3.14
C PHE A 166 1.11 -0.48 2.41
N MET A 167 0.67 0.50 1.63
CA MET A 167 1.55 1.44 0.92
C MET A 167 2.45 2.22 1.89
N ALA A 168 1.89 2.68 3.02
CA ALA A 168 2.66 3.36 4.06
C ALA A 168 3.70 2.43 4.70
N GLN A 169 3.33 1.18 5.02
CA GLN A 169 4.28 0.20 5.57
C GLN A 169 5.39 -0.18 4.57
N LEU A 170 5.07 -0.35 3.29
CA LEU A 170 6.07 -0.54 2.22
C LEU A 170 7.05 0.64 2.16
N THR A 171 6.50 1.86 2.16
CA THR A 171 7.26 3.11 2.13
C THR A 171 8.20 3.24 3.33
N ALA A 172 7.73 2.88 4.53
CA ALA A 172 8.55 2.89 5.72
C ALA A 172 9.69 1.85 5.66
N LYS A 173 9.44 0.71 5.01
CA LYS A 173 10.41 -0.39 4.84
C LYS A 173 11.46 -0.12 3.76
N ALA A 174 11.19 0.79 2.83
CA ALA A 174 12.08 1.14 1.73
C ALA A 174 13.48 1.56 2.23
N GLU A 175 14.55 1.11 1.56
CA GLU A 175 15.92 1.37 2.04
C GLU A 175 16.30 2.85 1.95
N HIS A 176 15.81 3.56 0.93
CA HIS A 176 16.07 4.97 0.70
C HIS A 176 14.88 5.63 0.01
N LEU A 177 14.89 6.96 -0.09
CA LEU A 177 13.90 7.69 -0.89
C LEU A 177 14.03 7.32 -2.37
N ARG A 178 12.89 7.25 -3.09
CA ARG A 178 12.77 6.83 -4.50
C ARG A 178 13.11 5.36 -4.77
N HIS A 179 13.22 4.56 -3.71
CA HIS A 179 13.30 3.11 -3.84
C HIS A 179 11.99 2.55 -4.43
N PRO A 180 11.98 1.39 -5.12
CA PRO A 180 10.76 0.81 -5.71
C PRO A 180 9.59 0.59 -4.74
N MET A 181 9.89 0.37 -3.44
CA MET A 181 8.86 0.29 -2.39
C MET A 181 8.46 1.66 -1.79
N ASP A 182 9.15 2.74 -2.14
CA ASP A 182 8.87 4.09 -1.66
C ASP A 182 7.78 4.75 -2.50
N VAL A 183 6.54 4.54 -2.06
CA VAL A 183 5.33 5.09 -2.65
C VAL A 183 4.83 6.33 -1.89
N SER A 184 5.74 7.11 -1.31
CA SER A 184 5.44 8.34 -0.54
C SER A 184 4.57 9.36 -1.29
N LEU A 185 4.49 9.30 -2.64
CA LEU A 185 3.62 10.17 -3.43
C LEU A 185 2.16 10.14 -2.92
N TYR A 186 1.69 8.97 -2.49
CA TYR A 186 0.33 8.81 -2.01
C TYR A 186 0.11 9.42 -0.62
N ALA A 187 1.15 9.57 0.19
CA ALA A 187 1.09 10.36 1.42
C ALA A 187 0.81 11.84 1.11
N LEU A 188 1.47 12.38 0.08
CA LEU A 188 1.25 13.76 -0.39
C LEU A 188 -0.20 13.96 -0.83
N TYR A 189 -0.74 13.05 -1.64
CA TYR A 189 -2.13 13.13 -2.09
C TYR A 189 -3.14 12.99 -0.95
N SER A 190 -2.85 12.12 0.03
CA SER A 190 -3.72 11.91 1.19
C SER A 190 -3.77 13.15 2.07
N CYS A 191 -2.62 13.76 2.37
CA CYS A 191 -2.55 14.97 3.20
C CYS A 191 -3.16 16.19 2.50
N ARG A 192 -2.95 16.33 1.18
CA ARG A 192 -3.57 17.40 0.39
C ARG A 192 -5.09 17.30 0.38
N SER A 193 -5.62 16.10 0.08
CA SER A 193 -7.05 15.82 0.10
C SER A 193 -7.69 16.12 1.47
N ALA A 194 -6.95 15.92 2.57
CA ALA A 194 -7.47 16.11 3.91
C ALA A 194 -7.40 17.56 4.41
N PHE A 195 -6.35 18.31 4.04
CA PHE A 195 -6.00 19.57 4.73
C PHE A 195 -5.79 20.77 3.81
N GLU A 196 -5.70 20.57 2.50
CA GLU A 196 -5.46 21.65 1.54
C GLU A 196 -6.64 21.85 0.58
N GLU A 197 -7.43 20.80 0.35
CA GLU A 197 -8.46 20.77 -0.69
C GLU A 197 -9.86 20.67 -0.09
N GLY A 198 -10.71 21.66 -0.39
CA GLY A 198 -12.13 21.61 -0.03
C GLY A 198 -12.40 21.62 1.48
N PRO A 199 -13.59 21.18 1.91
CA PRO A 199 -13.93 21.08 3.32
C PRO A 199 -13.23 19.89 3.98
N LEU A 200 -13.08 19.95 5.31
CA LEU A 200 -12.65 18.81 6.13
C LEU A 200 -13.63 17.64 5.99
N ILE A 201 -13.10 16.48 5.60
CA ILE A 201 -13.86 15.22 5.44
C ILE A 201 -13.23 14.16 6.35
N GLU A 202 -14.04 13.49 7.17
CA GLU A 202 -13.57 12.56 8.20
C GLU A 202 -12.71 11.44 7.58
N GLU A 203 -13.16 10.88 6.46
CA GLU A 203 -12.50 9.79 5.74
C GLU A 203 -11.15 10.19 5.13
N ALA A 204 -11.04 11.44 4.65
CA ALA A 204 -9.78 11.98 4.15
C ALA A 204 -8.76 12.16 5.28
N VAL A 205 -9.23 12.67 6.44
CA VAL A 205 -8.39 12.80 7.64
C VAL A 205 -7.91 11.43 8.13
N ARG A 206 -8.80 10.43 8.19
CA ARG A 206 -8.44 9.05 8.54
C ARG A 206 -7.36 8.50 7.61
N THR A 207 -7.50 8.72 6.30
CA THR A 207 -6.49 8.32 5.30
C THR A 207 -5.15 9.00 5.54
N ALA A 208 -5.13 10.31 5.82
CA ALA A 208 -3.89 11.02 6.15
C ALA A 208 -3.26 10.50 7.45
N CYS A 209 -4.05 10.17 8.47
CA CYS A 209 -3.55 9.59 9.72
C CYS A 209 -2.80 8.29 9.48
N ILE A 210 -3.28 7.42 8.60
CA ILE A 210 -2.64 6.13 8.26
C ILE A 210 -1.20 6.34 7.78
N TRP A 211 -0.96 7.34 6.94
CA TRP A 211 0.38 7.66 6.45
C TRP A 211 1.33 8.11 7.56
N TYR A 212 0.86 8.92 8.51
CA TYR A 212 1.68 9.29 9.66
C TYR A 212 1.93 8.10 10.60
N ILE A 213 0.89 7.30 10.86
CA ILE A 213 0.98 6.13 11.76
C ILE A 213 2.02 5.12 11.27
N HIS A 214 2.04 4.86 9.96
CA HIS A 214 2.87 3.78 9.41
C HIS A 214 4.15 4.28 8.73
N ALA A 215 4.21 5.54 8.29
CA ALA A 215 5.31 6.10 7.52
C ALA A 215 5.68 7.54 7.92
N GLY A 216 5.31 8.01 9.11
CA GLY A 216 5.51 9.39 9.56
C GLY A 216 6.95 9.89 9.40
N GLN A 217 7.93 9.05 9.75
CA GLN A 217 9.35 9.34 9.56
C GLN A 217 9.70 9.57 8.07
N ARG A 218 9.17 8.76 7.16
CA ARG A 218 9.42 8.91 5.72
C ARG A 218 8.75 10.17 5.16
N VAL A 219 7.55 10.50 5.62
CA VAL A 219 6.86 11.75 5.24
C VAL A 219 7.66 12.97 5.70
N TRP A 220 8.23 12.91 6.91
CA TRP A 220 9.09 13.95 7.45
C TRP A 220 10.35 14.16 6.62
N GLU A 221 11.08 13.07 6.32
CA GLU A 221 12.29 13.11 5.48
C GLU A 221 12.01 13.73 4.10
N ASN A 222 10.90 13.34 3.46
CA ASN A 222 10.48 13.94 2.20
C ASN A 222 10.24 15.46 2.32
N CYS A 223 9.65 15.93 3.44
CA CYS A 223 9.45 17.35 3.71
C CYS A 223 10.76 18.10 3.95
N GLN A 224 11.72 17.49 4.63
CA GLN A 224 13.03 18.08 4.89
C GLN A 224 13.82 18.28 3.60
N ILE A 225 13.82 17.29 2.69
CA ILE A 225 14.52 17.40 1.41
C ILE A 225 13.75 18.17 0.34
N GLY A 226 12.48 18.54 0.63
CA GLY A 226 11.63 19.26 -0.31
C GLY A 226 11.30 18.45 -1.57
N ARG A 227 11.07 17.12 -1.44
CA ARG A 227 10.94 16.23 -2.61
C ARG A 227 9.83 16.71 -3.54
N GLU A 228 10.17 16.90 -4.81
CA GLU A 228 9.25 17.21 -5.88
C GLU A 228 8.90 15.95 -6.69
N TYR A 229 7.67 15.89 -7.18
CA TYR A 229 7.13 14.88 -8.08
C TYR A 229 6.57 15.55 -9.32
N GLY A 230 6.68 14.83 -10.43
CA GLY A 230 6.34 15.34 -11.73
C GLY A 230 7.56 15.57 -12.59
N ASP A 231 7.31 15.65 -13.89
CA ASP A 231 8.33 15.94 -14.88
C ASP A 231 8.42 17.45 -15.13
N ASP A 232 9.39 17.86 -15.96
CA ASP A 232 9.57 19.28 -16.22
C ASP A 232 8.38 19.95 -16.92
N ASP A 233 7.56 19.14 -17.59
CA ASP A 233 6.34 19.54 -18.28
C ASP A 233 5.12 19.74 -17.35
N ASP A 234 5.21 19.38 -16.06
CA ASP A 234 4.11 19.59 -15.12
C ASP A 234 3.94 21.09 -14.79
N PRO A 235 2.72 21.66 -14.99
CA PRO A 235 2.48 23.06 -14.73
C PRO A 235 2.61 23.40 -13.24
N PRO A 236 3.24 24.53 -12.88
CA PRO A 236 3.29 25.00 -11.50
C PRO A 236 1.90 25.26 -10.89
N PRO A 237 1.72 25.05 -9.57
CA PRO A 237 2.73 24.59 -8.62
C PRO A 237 2.96 23.08 -8.69
N ARG A 238 4.22 22.67 -8.80
CA ARG A 238 4.62 21.24 -8.81
C ARG A 238 4.21 20.56 -7.51
N ARG A 239 3.91 19.27 -7.61
CA ARG A 239 3.60 18.40 -6.47
C ARG A 239 4.86 18.25 -5.64
N ARG A 240 4.89 18.80 -4.43
CA ARG A 240 6.07 18.71 -3.58
C ARG A 240 5.74 18.55 -2.11
N PHE A 241 6.60 17.82 -1.41
CA PHE A 241 6.73 17.89 0.03
C PHE A 241 7.53 19.13 0.41
N ASN A 242 7.19 19.77 1.54
CA ASN A 242 8.02 20.81 2.14
C ASN A 242 7.60 21.04 3.60
N MET A 243 8.43 21.79 4.32
CA MET A 243 8.23 22.10 5.72
C MET A 243 7.00 22.98 6.01
N GLU A 244 6.54 23.77 5.05
CA GLU A 244 5.31 24.55 5.17
C GLU A 244 4.09 23.61 5.19
N LYS A 245 4.02 22.68 4.24
CA LYS A 245 3.00 21.64 4.15
C LYS A 245 2.98 20.77 5.40
N TRP A 246 4.14 20.33 5.88
CA TRP A 246 4.22 19.57 7.14
C TRP A 246 3.51 20.29 8.30
N ARG A 247 3.74 21.59 8.46
CA ARG A 247 3.08 22.40 9.51
C ARG A 247 1.58 22.53 9.27
N ILE A 248 1.17 22.80 8.02
CA ILE A 248 -0.25 22.89 7.64
C ILE A 248 -0.97 21.58 7.97
N TRP A 249 -0.38 20.44 7.61
CA TRP A 249 -0.99 19.12 7.84
C TRP A 249 -1.05 18.77 9.33
N LYS A 250 0.01 19.07 10.09
CA LYS A 250 0.02 18.91 11.55
C LYS A 250 -1.06 19.75 12.24
N ASP A 251 -1.22 21.00 11.84
CA ASP A 251 -2.26 21.87 12.38
C ASP A 251 -3.66 21.44 11.89
N GLY A 252 -3.76 20.94 10.67
CA GLY A 252 -4.96 20.31 10.12
C GLY A 252 -5.44 19.13 10.95
N LEU A 253 -4.54 18.24 11.39
CA LEU A 253 -4.87 17.14 12.31
C LEU A 253 -5.40 17.65 13.66
N LYS A 254 -4.77 18.66 14.25
CA LYS A 254 -5.25 19.28 15.51
C LYS A 254 -6.62 19.94 15.34
N ALA A 255 -6.89 20.55 14.18
CA ALA A 255 -8.19 21.12 13.87
C ALA A 255 -9.25 20.01 13.71
N ALA A 256 -8.94 18.96 12.95
CA ALA A 256 -9.80 17.80 12.76
C ALA A 256 -10.15 17.12 14.09
N GLN A 257 -9.20 17.06 15.04
CA GLN A 257 -9.43 16.53 16.39
C GLN A 257 -10.57 17.25 17.13
N ARG A 258 -10.82 18.53 16.83
CA ARG A 258 -11.89 19.32 17.47
C ARG A 258 -13.23 19.17 16.75
N VAL A 259 -13.20 18.69 15.50
CA VAL A 259 -14.37 18.64 14.60
C VAL A 259 -15.02 17.26 14.61
N PHE A 260 -14.24 16.18 14.59
CA PHE A 260 -14.77 14.82 14.42
C PHE A 260 -14.87 14.10 15.77
N PRO A 261 -16.06 13.88 16.35
CA PRO A 261 -16.20 13.35 17.70
C PRO A 261 -16.00 11.82 17.80
N ARG A 262 -15.96 11.11 16.67
CA ARG A 262 -15.96 9.64 16.63
C ARG A 262 -14.67 9.07 17.23
N GLU A 263 -14.81 8.17 18.20
CA GLU A 263 -13.67 7.63 18.98
C GLU A 263 -12.62 6.97 18.08
N SER A 264 -13.04 6.17 17.10
CA SER A 264 -12.13 5.51 16.17
C SER A 264 -11.29 6.49 15.35
N THR A 265 -11.85 7.66 15.00
CA THR A 265 -11.13 8.72 14.29
C THR A 265 -10.23 9.52 15.24
N GLN A 266 -10.72 9.82 16.45
CA GLN A 266 -9.92 10.48 17.50
C GLN A 266 -8.65 9.70 17.84
N GLU A 267 -8.77 8.38 17.97
CA GLU A 267 -7.65 7.49 18.26
C GLU A 267 -6.60 7.49 17.12
N MET A 268 -7.05 7.51 15.86
CA MET A 268 -6.14 7.63 14.72
C MET A 268 -5.41 8.98 14.69
N ILE A 269 -6.13 10.09 14.96
CA ILE A 269 -5.52 11.42 15.01
C ILE A 269 -4.48 11.50 16.13
N ARG A 270 -4.79 10.96 17.32
CA ARG A 270 -3.85 10.91 18.46
C ARG A 270 -2.56 10.18 18.08
N LYS A 271 -2.68 8.96 17.53
CA LYS A 271 -1.54 8.16 17.07
C LYS A 271 -0.73 8.88 15.97
N ALA A 272 -1.41 9.49 15.00
CA ALA A 272 -0.75 10.25 13.94
C ALA A 272 0.06 11.44 14.49
N LEU A 273 -0.49 12.18 15.46
CA LEU A 273 0.22 13.27 16.12
C LEU A 273 1.44 12.78 16.92
N GLU A 274 1.32 11.62 17.59
CA GLU A 274 2.45 10.99 18.28
C GLU A 274 3.58 10.61 17.33
N GLU A 275 3.26 10.01 16.16
CA GLU A 275 4.28 9.67 15.16
C GLU A 275 4.90 10.91 14.49
N ILE A 276 4.12 11.98 14.29
CA ILE A 276 4.65 13.29 13.84
C ILE A 276 5.68 13.82 14.84
N GLU A 277 5.37 13.77 16.13
CA GLU A 277 6.27 14.24 17.17
C GLU A 277 7.53 13.37 17.28
N ARG A 278 7.42 12.05 17.12
CA ARG A 278 8.59 11.15 17.05
C ARG A 278 9.48 11.47 15.85
N ALA A 279 8.88 11.64 14.67
CA ALA A 279 9.61 11.95 13.46
C ALA A 279 10.38 13.29 13.57
N GLU A 280 9.76 14.32 14.15
CA GLU A 280 10.42 15.61 14.42
C GLU A 280 11.60 15.50 15.39
N ARG A 281 11.58 14.51 16.30
CA ARG A 281 12.70 14.21 17.22
C ARG A 281 13.75 13.28 16.62
N GLY A 282 13.45 12.61 15.51
CA GLY A 282 14.32 11.60 14.89
C GLY A 282 14.33 10.27 15.66
N GLU A 283 13.19 9.90 16.24
CA GLU A 283 12.97 8.65 17.00
C GLU A 283 12.31 7.55 16.17
#